data_AF-A0A8T4FI36-F1
#
_entry.id   AF-A0A8T4FI36-F1
#
_cell.length_a   1.000
_cell.length_b   1.000
_cell.length_c   1.000
_cell.angle_alpha   90.00
_cell.angle_beta   90.00
_cell.angle_gamma   90.00
#
_symmetry.space_group_name_H-M   'P 1'
#
loop_
_entity.id
_entity.type
_entity.pdbx_description
1 polymer ?
#
loop_
_entity_poly.entity_id
_entity_poly.type
_entity_poly.pdbx_seq_one_letter_code
_entity_poly.pdbx_strand_id
1 'polypeptide(L)'
;ESEYPEDADDRMDECADAGAGTNGTGLSHLLRGSGTIPALLLAAVIIAMPFLVPDLSYGYGGHSLDGMKWVSIQYPDDYEALVYLQSLDPGTISGIVEAEDGDYKYYSRVSSFTGIPTVIGMPFHEEMWRGSPGHVGERMGDVRRIYENPDLCLNLMAKYGMSHIFVGQSERDVYNVNLPLDKLTEVFSNGGTVIYRI
;
A
#
# COMPACT_ATOMS: atom_id res chain seq x y z
N GLU A 1 -50.93 -73.35 30.28
CA GLU A 1 -49.45 -73.32 30.40
C GLU A 1 -49.07 -72.29 31.46
N SER A 2 -48.17 -72.72 32.34
CA SER A 2 -47.58 -72.07 33.53
C SER A 2 -47.10 -70.63 33.31
N GLU A 3 -46.99 -69.70 34.27
CA GLU A 3 -47.40 -69.53 35.67
C GLU A 3 -46.99 -68.06 36.01
N TYR A 4 -47.86 -67.34 36.73
CA TYR A 4 -47.80 -65.93 37.16
C TYR A 4 -46.72 -65.65 38.24
N PRO A 5 -46.31 -64.38 38.56
CA PRO A 5 -47.16 -63.31 39.12
C PRO A 5 -47.02 -61.93 38.42
N GLU A 6 -48.06 -61.08 38.32
CA GLU A 6 -48.79 -60.35 39.40
C GLU A 6 -47.79 -59.44 40.17
N ASP A 7 -47.86 -58.11 40.14
CA ASP A 7 -48.96 -57.26 40.61
C ASP A 7 -48.93 -55.82 40.05
N ALA A 8 -50.14 -55.31 39.80
CA ALA A 8 -50.51 -53.88 39.74
C ALA A 8 -50.44 -53.28 41.16
N ASP A 9 -50.41 -51.97 41.42
CA ASP A 9 -51.40 -50.93 41.15
C ASP A 9 -50.92 -49.74 42.01
N ASP A 10 -50.91 -48.52 41.50
CA ASP A 10 -51.58 -47.45 42.23
C ASP A 10 -51.83 -46.24 41.32
N ARG A 11 -53.12 -46.01 41.16
CA ARG A 11 -53.80 -44.91 40.49
C ARG A 11 -53.63 -43.57 41.24
N MET A 12 -53.74 -42.47 40.49
CA MET A 12 -54.83 -41.47 40.57
C MET A 12 -54.35 -40.04 40.29
N ASP A 13 -54.96 -39.47 39.25
CA ASP A 13 -55.63 -38.15 39.20
C ASP A 13 -55.34 -37.15 40.34
N GLU A 14 -54.84 -35.94 40.02
CA GLU A 14 -55.65 -34.70 40.11
C GLU A 14 -54.86 -33.41 39.78
N CYS A 15 -55.58 -32.53 39.07
CA CYS A 15 -55.60 -31.07 39.18
C CYS A 15 -54.41 -30.20 38.71
N ALA A 16 -54.60 -29.65 37.50
CA ALA A 16 -54.50 -28.24 37.12
C ALA A 16 -53.89 -27.23 38.11
N ASP A 17 -52.92 -26.42 37.64
CA ASP A 17 -53.14 -24.96 37.54
C ASP A 17 -52.14 -24.32 36.55
N ALA A 18 -52.62 -23.27 35.90
CA ALA A 18 -51.91 -22.43 34.96
C ALA A 18 -50.77 -21.64 35.62
N GLY A 19 -49.63 -21.58 34.95
CA GLY A 19 -48.52 -20.71 35.34
C GLY A 19 -47.84 -20.16 34.10
N ALA A 20 -48.25 -18.97 33.69
CA ALA A 20 -47.62 -18.18 32.63
C ALA A 20 -46.10 -18.08 32.87
N GLY A 21 -45.30 -18.52 31.89
CA GLY A 21 -43.84 -18.48 31.92
C GLY A 21 -43.29 -17.86 30.64
N THR A 22 -43.21 -16.53 30.67
CA THR A 22 -42.66 -15.59 29.70
C THR A 22 -41.58 -16.12 28.74
N ASN A 23 -41.78 -15.85 27.44
CA ASN A 23 -40.72 -15.86 26.42
C ASN A 23 -39.58 -14.92 26.83
N GLY A 24 -38.53 -15.48 27.45
CA GLY A 24 -37.31 -14.77 27.77
C GLY A 24 -36.37 -14.75 26.57
N THR A 25 -36.53 -13.79 25.66
CA THR A 25 -35.48 -13.37 24.72
C THR A 25 -34.39 -12.62 25.49
N GLY A 26 -33.62 -13.36 26.29
CA GLY A 26 -32.57 -12.81 27.16
C GLY A 26 -31.18 -13.10 26.62
N LEU A 27 -30.30 -12.09 26.65
CA LEU A 27 -28.85 -12.18 26.46
C LEU A 27 -28.12 -13.18 27.41
N SER A 28 -28.85 -13.99 28.18
CA SER A 28 -28.32 -14.89 29.21
C SER A 28 -27.40 -15.98 28.66
N HIS A 29 -27.51 -16.33 27.38
CA HIS A 29 -26.60 -17.27 26.72
C HIS A 29 -25.21 -16.67 26.39
N LEU A 30 -25.08 -15.34 26.29
CA LEU A 30 -23.78 -14.69 26.02
C LEU A 30 -22.84 -14.68 27.23
N LEU A 31 -23.35 -14.94 28.45
CA LEU A 31 -22.58 -14.83 29.70
C LEU A 31 -22.15 -16.20 30.27
N ARG A 32 -22.37 -17.31 29.55
CA ARG A 32 -22.14 -18.68 30.07
C ARG A 32 -20.79 -19.31 29.69
N GLY A 33 -19.89 -18.56 29.06
CA GLY A 33 -18.51 -19.00 28.78
C GLY A 33 -17.50 -18.10 29.48
N SER A 34 -16.64 -18.68 30.34
CA SER A 34 -15.60 -17.97 31.09
C SER A 34 -14.62 -17.14 30.24
N GLY A 35 -14.62 -17.35 28.92
CA GLY A 35 -13.82 -16.59 27.94
C GLY A 35 -14.56 -15.46 27.19
N THR A 36 -15.88 -15.34 27.31
CA THR A 36 -16.67 -14.38 26.50
C THR A 36 -16.45 -12.92 26.93
N ILE A 37 -16.56 -12.65 28.23
CA ILE A 37 -16.32 -11.33 28.82
C ILE A 37 -14.89 -10.83 28.55
N PRO A 38 -13.81 -11.60 28.82
CA PRO A 38 -12.46 -11.14 28.51
C PRO A 38 -12.21 -10.95 27.01
N ALA A 39 -12.83 -11.75 26.13
CA ALA A 39 -12.75 -11.54 24.67
C ALA A 39 -13.43 -10.24 24.23
N LEU A 40 -14.60 -9.92 24.79
CA LEU A 40 -15.30 -8.66 24.50
C LEU A 40 -14.53 -7.45 25.03
N LEU A 41 -13.90 -7.56 26.19
CA LEU A 41 -13.02 -6.51 26.73
C LEU A 41 -11.78 -6.31 25.85
N LEU A 42 -11.13 -7.39 25.41
CA LEU A 42 -10.00 -7.30 24.49
C LEU A 42 -10.40 -6.68 23.15
N ALA A 43 -11.53 -7.09 22.58
CA ALA A 43 -12.06 -6.50 21.35
C ALA A 43 -12.39 -5.00 21.54
N ALA A 44 -12.99 -4.63 22.67
CA ALA A 44 -13.26 -3.23 23.00
C ALA A 44 -11.97 -2.40 23.12
N VAL A 45 -10.91 -2.96 23.70
CA VAL A 45 -9.58 -2.31 23.77
C VAL A 45 -8.97 -2.15 22.38
N ILE A 46 -9.01 -3.18 21.52
CA ILE A 46 -8.49 -3.10 20.15
C ILE A 46 -9.28 -2.06 19.33
N ILE A 47 -10.60 -2.00 19.49
CA ILE A 47 -11.46 -1.02 18.81
C ILE A 47 -11.23 0.39 19.34
N ALA A 48 -11.02 0.55 20.66
CA ALA A 48 -10.78 1.86 21.27
C ALA A 48 -9.37 2.41 21.01
N MET A 49 -8.37 1.54 20.79
CA MET A 49 -6.97 1.92 20.60
C MET A 49 -6.75 3.02 19.55
N PRO A 50 -7.30 2.93 18.31
CA PRO A 50 -7.14 3.99 17.32
C PRO A 50 -7.69 5.36 17.73
N PHE A 51 -8.66 5.40 18.65
CA PHE A 51 -9.28 6.63 19.14
C PHE A 51 -8.60 7.20 20.39
N LEU A 52 -7.81 6.37 21.09
CA LEU A 52 -7.08 6.75 22.30
C LEU A 52 -5.64 7.20 21.99
N VAL A 53 -5.10 6.84 20.83
CA VAL A 53 -3.80 7.35 20.36
C VAL A 53 -4.04 8.74 19.74
N PRO A 54 -3.59 9.82 20.39
CA PRO A 54 -3.97 11.19 20.04
C PRO A 54 -3.41 11.65 18.69
N ASP A 55 -2.49 10.89 18.10
CA ASP A 55 -1.91 11.20 16.79
C ASP A 55 -1.52 9.92 16.03
N LEU A 56 -2.48 9.37 15.27
CA LEU A 56 -2.21 8.38 14.23
C LEU A 56 -1.74 9.02 12.92
N SER A 57 -1.51 10.34 12.90
CA SER A 57 -1.02 11.01 11.69
C SER A 57 0.46 10.70 11.46
N TYR A 58 1.20 10.13 12.43
CA TYR A 58 2.62 9.81 12.32
C TYR A 58 3.49 10.99 11.83
N GLY A 59 3.08 12.25 12.11
CA GLY A 59 3.73 13.46 11.59
C GLY A 59 3.31 13.88 10.17
N TYR A 60 2.49 13.08 9.49
CA TYR A 60 1.83 13.38 8.22
C TYR A 60 0.54 14.15 8.52
N GLY A 61 0.64 15.46 8.73
CA GLY A 61 -0.53 16.31 8.92
C GLY A 61 -1.43 16.33 7.68
N GLY A 62 -2.69 16.77 7.84
CA GLY A 62 -3.50 17.25 6.71
C GLY A 62 -4.82 16.54 6.43
N HIS A 63 -5.19 15.48 7.18
CA HIS A 63 -6.51 14.81 7.13
C HIS A 63 -7.13 14.77 5.72
N SER A 64 -6.34 14.33 4.73
CA SER A 64 -6.70 14.36 3.31
C SER A 64 -6.61 12.97 2.71
N LEU A 65 -7.45 12.70 1.70
CA LEU A 65 -7.36 11.50 0.86
C LEU A 65 -6.49 11.73 -0.39
N ASP A 66 -5.96 12.94 -0.56
CA ASP A 66 -5.00 13.26 -1.61
C ASP A 66 -3.61 12.73 -1.23
N GLY A 67 -3.19 11.64 -1.87
CA GLY A 67 -1.89 11.00 -1.65
C GLY A 67 -0.69 11.89 -1.99
N MET A 68 -0.85 12.91 -2.84
CA MET A 68 0.22 13.87 -3.15
C MET A 68 0.26 15.06 -2.17
N LYS A 69 -0.73 15.20 -1.28
CA LYS A 69 -0.74 16.33 -0.33
C LYS A 69 0.50 16.36 0.54
N TRP A 70 0.95 15.20 1.01
CA TRP A 70 2.19 15.09 1.77
C TRP A 70 3.44 15.46 0.93
N VAL A 71 3.46 15.07 -0.35
CA VAL A 71 4.54 15.41 -1.28
C VAL A 71 4.66 16.91 -1.44
N SER A 72 3.54 17.64 -1.56
CA SER A 72 3.54 19.11 -1.64
C SER A 72 4.17 19.81 -0.43
N ILE A 73 4.23 19.14 0.72
CA ILE A 73 4.78 19.68 1.96
C ILE A 73 6.25 19.28 2.13
N GLN A 74 6.59 18.00 1.89
CA GLN A 74 7.93 17.49 2.14
C GLN A 74 8.89 17.65 0.95
N TYR A 75 8.37 17.56 -0.28
CA TYR A 75 9.14 17.59 -1.53
C TYR A 75 8.47 18.54 -2.53
N PRO A 76 8.41 19.86 -2.24
CA PRO A 76 7.69 20.82 -3.08
C PRO A 76 8.21 20.88 -4.52
N ASP A 77 9.53 20.73 -4.73
CA ASP A 77 10.12 20.74 -6.07
C ASP A 77 9.70 19.53 -6.90
N ASP A 78 9.66 18.34 -6.29
CA ASP A 78 9.13 17.13 -6.94
C ASP A 78 7.62 17.23 -7.15
N TYR A 79 6.87 17.81 -6.20
CA TYR A 79 5.42 17.97 -6.34
C TYR A 79 5.06 18.74 -7.62
N GLU A 80 5.72 19.86 -7.88
CA GLU A 80 5.51 20.65 -9.10
C GLU A 80 5.88 19.87 -10.36
N ALA A 81 6.95 19.06 -10.31
CA ALA A 81 7.34 18.19 -11.42
C ALA A 81 6.31 17.08 -11.68
N LEU A 82 5.74 16.48 -10.63
CA LEU A 82 4.70 15.47 -10.73
C LEU A 82 3.39 16.06 -11.27
N VAL A 83 2.99 17.26 -10.82
CA VAL A 83 1.84 17.99 -11.36
C VAL A 83 2.05 18.33 -12.83
N TYR A 84 3.24 18.76 -13.22
CA TYR A 84 3.59 18.98 -14.63
C TYR A 84 3.42 17.69 -15.44
N LEU A 85 3.97 16.57 -14.98
CA LEU A 85 3.85 15.28 -15.67
C LEU A 85 2.39 14.81 -15.79
N GLN A 86 1.56 15.01 -14.76
CA GLN A 86 0.12 14.69 -14.80
C GLN A 86 -0.68 15.59 -15.74
N SER A 87 -0.19 16.80 -16.04
CA SER A 87 -0.85 17.74 -16.95
C SER A 87 -0.70 17.39 -18.43
N LEU A 88 0.22 16.47 -18.76
CA LEU A 88 0.50 16.06 -20.13
C LEU A 88 -0.58 15.10 -20.65
N ASP A 89 -0.86 15.18 -21.95
CA ASP A 89 -1.78 14.26 -22.60
C ASP A 89 -1.28 12.81 -22.50
N PRO A 90 -2.17 11.82 -22.27
CA PRO A 90 -1.79 10.41 -22.24
C PRO A 90 -1.02 9.98 -23.50
N GLY A 91 0.11 9.30 -23.31
CA GLY A 91 0.97 8.85 -24.41
C GLY A 91 2.01 9.88 -24.87
N THR A 92 2.03 11.09 -24.31
CA THR A 92 3.11 12.07 -24.55
C THR A 92 4.47 11.53 -24.10
N ILE A 93 4.48 10.79 -22.99
CA ILE A 93 5.68 10.17 -22.42
C ILE A 93 5.54 8.66 -22.54
N SER A 94 6.45 8.03 -23.28
CA SER A 94 6.50 6.56 -23.41
C SER A 94 6.95 5.85 -22.14
N GLY A 95 7.80 6.52 -21.36
CA GLY A 95 8.35 6.04 -20.11
C GLY A 95 9.36 7.04 -19.56
N ILE A 96 9.54 7.03 -18.24
CA ILE A 96 10.42 7.93 -17.51
C ILE A 96 11.37 7.15 -16.62
N VAL A 97 12.67 7.42 -16.72
CA VAL A 97 13.65 6.89 -15.79
C VAL A 97 13.56 7.70 -14.49
N GLU A 98 13.44 7.00 -13.37
CA GLU A 98 13.50 7.56 -12.01
C GLU A 98 14.41 6.71 -11.14
N ALA A 99 14.85 7.24 -9.99
CA ALA A 99 15.70 6.52 -9.06
C ALA A 99 15.00 5.35 -8.37
N GLU A 100 15.82 4.37 -8.02
CA GLU A 100 15.45 3.20 -7.26
C GLU A 100 16.51 2.93 -6.17
N ASP A 101 16.06 2.70 -4.93
CA ASP A 101 16.86 2.31 -3.76
C ASP A 101 16.03 1.44 -2.79
N GLY A 102 15.25 0.51 -3.35
CA GLY A 102 14.46 -0.46 -2.62
C GLY A 102 13.02 -0.02 -2.27
N ASP A 103 12.31 -0.95 -1.63
CA ASP A 103 10.88 -0.86 -1.37
C ASP A 103 10.54 0.01 -0.15
N TYR A 104 9.30 0.52 -0.12
CA TYR A 104 8.72 1.29 1.00
C TYR A 104 9.48 2.58 1.36
N LYS A 105 10.22 3.14 0.41
CA LYS A 105 10.92 4.42 0.50
C LYS A 105 10.32 5.43 -0.49
N TYR A 106 10.79 6.68 -0.46
CA TYR A 106 10.39 7.73 -1.42
C TYR A 106 11.08 7.56 -2.80
N TYR A 107 10.96 6.35 -3.37
CA TYR A 107 11.37 5.97 -4.72
C TYR A 107 10.16 5.35 -5.43
N SER A 108 10.24 5.13 -6.75
CA SER A 108 9.05 4.78 -7.59
C SER A 108 7.93 5.83 -7.56
N ARG A 109 8.20 7.02 -7.02
CA ARG A 109 7.21 8.08 -6.79
C ARG A 109 6.66 8.62 -8.10
N VAL A 110 7.51 8.76 -9.12
CA VAL A 110 7.14 9.36 -10.39
C VAL A 110 6.15 8.47 -11.09
N SER A 111 6.48 7.19 -11.27
CA SER A 111 5.57 6.21 -11.87
C SER A 111 4.32 5.99 -11.03
N SER A 112 4.42 5.96 -9.70
CA SER A 112 3.27 5.74 -8.81
C SER A 112 2.25 6.90 -8.86
N PHE A 113 2.72 8.14 -8.89
CA PHE A 113 1.82 9.30 -8.89
C PHE A 113 1.35 9.72 -10.28
N THR A 114 2.12 9.45 -11.33
CA THR A 114 1.78 9.89 -12.70
C THR A 114 1.18 8.79 -13.57
N GLY A 115 1.39 7.52 -13.22
CA GLY A 115 1.04 6.38 -14.07
C GLY A 115 1.97 6.18 -15.28
N ILE A 116 3.01 7.02 -15.43
CA ILE A 116 4.02 6.86 -16.48
C ILE A 116 4.94 5.68 -16.11
N PRO A 117 5.16 4.70 -17.01
CA PRO A 117 5.97 3.54 -16.69
C PRO A 117 7.46 3.93 -16.52
N THR A 118 8.14 3.23 -15.60
CA THR A 118 9.59 3.36 -15.35
C THR A 118 10.33 2.06 -15.61
N VAL A 119 11.66 2.13 -15.66
CA VAL A 119 12.54 0.97 -15.83
C VAL A 119 12.40 -0.01 -14.68
N ILE A 120 12.29 0.43 -13.43
CA ILE A 120 11.99 -0.44 -12.28
C ILE A 120 11.39 0.39 -11.14
N GLY A 121 10.34 -0.14 -10.52
CA GLY A 121 9.68 0.49 -9.37
C GLY A 121 10.20 -0.09 -8.06
N MET A 122 9.38 -0.91 -7.40
CA MET A 122 9.69 -1.58 -6.13
C MET A 122 10.37 -2.94 -6.42
N PRO A 123 11.71 -3.06 -6.39
CA PRO A 123 12.39 -4.23 -6.91
C PRO A 123 12.00 -5.54 -6.23
N PHE A 124 11.80 -5.53 -4.90
CA PHE A 124 11.48 -6.76 -4.18
C PHE A 124 10.02 -7.18 -4.44
N HIS A 125 9.09 -6.23 -4.58
CA HIS A 125 7.75 -6.56 -5.09
C HIS A 125 7.81 -7.07 -6.52
N GLU A 126 8.53 -6.41 -7.43
CA GLU A 126 8.68 -6.87 -8.80
C GLU A 126 9.23 -8.30 -8.87
N GLU A 127 10.24 -8.62 -8.06
CA GLU A 127 10.79 -9.97 -7.92
C GLU A 127 9.74 -10.96 -7.36
N MET A 128 8.98 -10.59 -6.34
CA MET A 128 7.95 -11.47 -5.76
C MET A 128 6.82 -11.78 -6.75
N TRP A 129 6.37 -10.78 -7.52
CA TRP A 129 5.24 -10.93 -8.44
C TRP A 129 5.63 -11.49 -9.81
N ARG A 130 6.85 -11.21 -10.29
CA ARG A 130 7.32 -11.65 -11.61
C ARG A 130 8.32 -12.81 -11.55
N GLY A 131 9.01 -12.99 -10.43
CA GLY A 131 10.08 -13.97 -10.25
C GLY A 131 11.31 -13.69 -11.14
N SER A 132 12.13 -14.74 -11.29
CA SER A 132 13.36 -14.73 -12.09
C SER A 132 13.29 -14.19 -13.53
N PRO A 133 12.20 -14.34 -14.33
CA PRO A 133 12.13 -13.68 -15.64
C PRO A 133 12.02 -12.15 -15.56
N GLY A 134 11.85 -11.56 -14.37
CA GLY A 134 11.78 -10.11 -14.16
C GLY A 134 13.12 -9.37 -14.29
N HIS A 135 14.25 -10.10 -14.28
CA HIS A 135 15.61 -9.56 -14.41
C HIS A 135 15.86 -8.31 -13.53
N VAL A 136 15.34 -8.34 -12.29
CA VAL A 136 15.31 -7.18 -11.39
C VAL A 136 16.70 -6.58 -11.18
N GLY A 137 17.68 -7.41 -10.82
CA GLY A 137 19.06 -6.94 -10.61
C GLY A 137 19.72 -6.34 -11.85
N GLU A 138 19.37 -6.80 -13.05
CA GLU A 138 19.84 -6.21 -14.30
C GLU A 138 19.24 -4.82 -14.50
N ARG A 139 17.92 -4.68 -14.32
CA ARG A 139 17.20 -3.40 -14.46
C ARG A 139 17.69 -2.36 -13.46
N MET A 140 17.90 -2.74 -12.20
CA MET A 140 18.50 -1.84 -11.19
C MET A 140 19.90 -1.37 -11.60
N GLY A 141 20.73 -2.31 -12.07
CA GLY A 141 22.08 -1.99 -12.55
C GLY A 141 22.07 -1.07 -13.77
N ASP A 142 21.09 -1.24 -14.66
CA ASP A 142 20.95 -0.41 -15.85
C ASP A 142 20.42 1.00 -15.52
N VAL A 143 19.49 1.15 -14.56
CA VAL A 143 19.11 2.48 -14.05
C VAL A 143 20.32 3.23 -13.50
N ARG A 144 21.16 2.57 -12.69
CA ARG A 144 22.40 3.18 -12.21
C ARG A 144 23.30 3.63 -13.36
N ARG A 145 23.49 2.79 -14.38
CA ARG A 145 24.30 3.13 -15.56
C ARG A 145 23.71 4.28 -16.37
N ILE A 146 22.37 4.38 -16.44
CA ILE A 146 21.71 5.53 -17.10
C ILE A 146 22.10 6.82 -16.38
N TYR A 147 22.08 6.85 -15.05
CA TYR A 147 22.42 8.06 -14.29
C TYR A 147 23.92 8.36 -14.21
N GLU A 148 24.80 7.35 -14.22
CA GLU A 148 26.24 7.54 -13.94
C GLU A 148 27.16 7.46 -15.17
N ASN A 149 26.67 6.92 -16.30
CA ASN A 149 27.46 6.70 -17.51
C ASN A 149 26.84 7.38 -18.74
N PRO A 150 27.36 8.56 -19.15
CA PRO A 150 26.86 9.30 -20.31
C PRO A 150 26.87 8.52 -21.63
N ASP A 151 27.84 7.62 -21.82
CA ASP A 151 27.98 6.83 -23.05
C ASP A 151 26.92 5.73 -23.16
N LEU A 152 26.43 5.22 -22.02
CA LEU A 152 25.42 4.17 -21.97
C LEU A 152 24.00 4.72 -21.82
N CYS A 153 23.83 5.94 -21.30
CA CYS A 153 22.56 6.58 -20.98
C CYS A 153 21.51 6.41 -22.09
N LEU A 154 21.78 6.91 -23.29
CA LEU A 154 20.81 6.90 -24.40
C LEU A 154 20.49 5.48 -24.88
N ASN A 155 21.49 4.60 -24.94
CA ASN A 155 21.30 3.22 -25.40
C ASN A 155 20.43 2.41 -24.41
N LEU A 156 20.63 2.60 -23.12
CA LEU A 156 19.82 1.96 -22.09
C LEU A 156 18.42 2.55 -22.00
N MET A 157 18.27 3.87 -22.12
CA MET A 157 16.93 4.48 -22.24
C MET A 157 16.17 3.92 -23.45
N ALA A 158 16.83 3.80 -24.60
CA ALA A 158 16.24 3.19 -25.79
C ALA A 158 15.89 1.70 -25.59
N LYS A 159 16.76 0.91 -24.93
CA LYS A 159 16.50 -0.50 -24.58
C LYS A 159 15.18 -0.68 -23.85
N TYR A 160 14.85 0.23 -22.94
CA TYR A 160 13.62 0.19 -22.15
C TYR A 160 12.46 1.01 -22.74
N GLY A 161 12.66 1.71 -23.85
CA GLY A 161 11.63 2.59 -24.45
C GLY A 161 11.34 3.86 -23.63
N MET A 162 12.32 4.32 -22.84
CA MET A 162 12.21 5.51 -22.01
C MET A 162 12.48 6.76 -22.85
N SER A 163 11.57 7.74 -22.81
CA SER A 163 11.71 9.01 -23.52
C SER A 163 12.20 10.14 -22.60
N HIS A 164 12.03 9.97 -21.30
CA HIS A 164 12.34 11.00 -20.31
C HIS A 164 13.19 10.45 -19.17
N ILE A 165 13.92 11.33 -18.50
CA ILE A 165 14.67 11.04 -17.28
C ILE A 165 14.39 12.13 -16.25
N PHE A 166 13.99 11.70 -15.07
CA PHE A 166 13.73 12.56 -13.92
C PHE A 166 15.03 12.74 -13.12
N VAL A 167 15.31 13.94 -12.63
CA VAL A 167 16.47 14.24 -11.78
C VAL A 167 16.06 15.18 -10.65
N GLY A 168 15.76 14.63 -9.48
CA GLY A 168 15.50 15.36 -8.23
C GLY A 168 16.53 15.03 -7.14
N GLN A 169 16.17 15.27 -5.88
CA GLN A 169 17.04 14.94 -4.74
C GLN A 169 17.27 13.43 -4.62
N SER A 170 16.23 12.61 -4.77
CA SER A 170 16.34 11.14 -4.67
C SER A 170 17.36 10.55 -5.65
N GLU A 171 17.41 11.06 -6.89
CA GLU A 171 18.40 10.63 -7.88
C GLU A 171 19.82 11.01 -7.49
N ARG A 172 20.02 12.21 -6.91
CA ARG A 172 21.34 12.69 -6.46
C ARG A 172 21.82 11.98 -5.21
N ASP A 173 20.91 11.49 -4.37
CA ASP A 173 21.27 10.76 -3.15
C ASP A 173 21.82 9.36 -3.45
N VAL A 174 21.34 8.72 -4.53
CA VAL A 174 21.66 7.32 -4.87
C VAL A 174 22.76 7.19 -5.93
N TYR A 175 22.84 8.17 -6.83
CA TYR A 175 23.72 8.11 -8.01
C TYR A 175 24.65 9.32 -8.11
N ASN A 176 25.85 9.09 -8.62
CA ASN A 176 26.74 10.17 -9.09
C ASN A 176 26.26 10.66 -10.46
N VAL A 177 25.20 11.46 -10.46
CA VAL A 177 24.50 11.89 -11.70
C VAL A 177 25.48 12.55 -12.68
N ASN A 178 25.68 11.90 -13.81
CA ASN A 178 26.54 12.28 -14.92
C ASN A 178 25.82 11.92 -16.23
N LEU A 179 25.06 12.89 -16.76
CA LEU A 179 24.22 12.73 -17.95
C LEU A 179 24.85 13.41 -19.18
N PRO A 180 24.60 12.93 -20.40
CA PRO A 180 25.04 13.58 -21.63
C PRO A 180 24.14 14.79 -21.95
N LEU A 181 24.29 15.87 -21.17
CA LEU A 181 23.40 17.05 -21.23
C LEU A 181 23.35 17.71 -22.61
N ASP A 182 24.38 17.54 -23.44
CA ASP A 182 24.43 18.01 -24.83
C ASP A 182 23.45 17.28 -25.76
N LYS A 183 22.95 16.11 -25.34
CA LYS A 183 22.01 15.26 -26.10
C LYS A 183 20.63 15.22 -25.47
N LEU A 184 20.40 15.99 -24.41
CA LEU A 184 19.15 16.00 -23.66
C LEU A 184 18.50 17.38 -23.73
N THR A 185 17.19 17.42 -23.89
CA THR A 185 16.41 18.66 -23.83
C THR A 185 15.74 18.78 -22.46
N GLU A 186 16.03 19.85 -21.73
CA GLU A 186 15.29 20.19 -20.52
C GLU A 186 13.84 20.57 -20.87
N VAL A 187 12.86 19.85 -20.31
CA VAL A 187 11.43 20.11 -20.54
C VAL A 187 10.71 20.66 -19.32
N PHE A 188 11.31 20.50 -18.14
CA PHE A 188 10.84 21.06 -16.88
C PHE A 188 12.02 21.30 -15.95
N SER A 189 11.98 22.40 -15.21
CA SER A 189 12.95 22.71 -14.18
C SER A 189 12.31 23.60 -13.12
N ASN A 190 12.38 23.15 -11.87
CA ASN A 190 11.95 23.91 -10.71
C ASN A 190 12.78 23.52 -9.48
N GLY A 191 13.41 24.52 -8.85
CA GLY A 191 14.26 24.31 -7.68
C GLY A 191 15.35 23.26 -7.93
N GLY A 192 15.33 22.21 -7.13
CA GLY A 192 16.24 21.06 -7.21
C GLY A 192 15.77 19.93 -8.13
N THR A 193 14.72 20.10 -8.93
CA THR A 193 14.15 19.02 -9.76
C THR A 193 14.09 19.42 -11.23
N VAL A 194 14.59 18.54 -12.10
CA VAL A 194 14.67 18.74 -13.55
C VAL A 194 14.20 17.48 -14.27
N ILE A 195 13.48 17.65 -15.38
CA ILE A 195 13.10 16.54 -16.26
C ILE A 195 13.70 16.81 -17.64
N TYR A 196 14.41 15.81 -18.16
CA TYR A 196 14.97 15.83 -19.49
C TYR A 196 14.22 14.88 -20.42
N ARG A 197 14.22 15.23 -21.71
CA ARG A 197 13.75 14.41 -22.83
C ARG A 197 14.92 14.09 -23.77
N ILE A 198 14.97 12.88 -24.29
CA ILE A 198 15.91 12.48 -25.37
C ILE A 198 15.52 13.04 -26.74
#